data_AF-A0A2G9MM27-F1
#
_entry.id   AF-A0A2G9MM27-F1
#
_cell.length_a   1.000
_cell.length_b   1.000
_cell.length_c   1.000
_cell.angle_alpha   90.00
_cell.angle_beta   90.00
_cell.angle_gamma   90.00
#
_symmetry.space_group_name_H-M   'P 1'
#
loop_
_entity.id
_entity.type
_entity.pdbx_description
1 polymer ?
#
loop_
_entity_poly.entity_id
_entity_poly.type
_entity_poly.pdbx_seq_one_letter_code
_entity_poly.pdbx_strand_id
1 'polypeptide(L)'
;KLCITKGEKVWGIGIDICTINDAGNLFDAAGLAVIAALKDAHFPTYDGVELNYKERTEEKLPLSKIPIPVTVIKVGKHLITDPMNEELDCADSRLTVTTIASGEICSLQKGGDMALTVEEIGNMVDLALKYGEELRNKL
;
A
#
# COMPACT_ATOMS: atom_id res chain seq x y z
N LYS A 1 15.44 13.18 4.67
CA LYS A 1 14.53 14.30 4.31
C LYS A 1 13.57 14.69 5.43
N LEU A 2 13.38 13.86 6.46
CA LEU A 2 12.54 14.17 7.62
C LEU A 2 13.34 14.73 8.82
N CYS A 3 14.64 14.95 8.65
CA CYS A 3 15.50 15.44 9.73
C CYS A 3 15.38 16.96 9.83
N ILE A 4 15.11 17.45 11.04
CA ILE A 4 15.09 18.89 11.35
C ILE A 4 16.47 19.27 11.92
N THR A 5 16.89 18.58 12.98
CA THR A 5 18.19 18.77 13.62
C THR A 5 18.83 17.41 13.88
N LYS A 6 20.03 17.21 13.31
CA LYS A 6 20.69 15.90 13.31
C LYS A 6 20.96 15.44 14.75
N GLY A 7 20.46 14.25 15.09
CA GLY A 7 20.65 13.64 16.40
C GLY A 7 19.69 14.15 17.48
N GLU A 8 18.82 15.10 17.15
CA GLU A 8 17.94 15.75 18.13
C GLU A 8 16.46 15.70 17.72
N LYS A 9 16.13 16.12 16.49
CA LYS A 9 14.74 16.32 16.06
C LYS A 9 14.49 15.82 14.65
N VAL A 10 13.40 15.06 14.49
CA VAL A 10 12.92 14.53 13.22
C VAL A 10 11.40 14.61 13.16
N TRP A 11 10.85 14.66 11.95
CA TRP A 11 9.43 14.42 11.72
C TRP A 11 9.12 12.93 11.87
N GLY A 12 8.24 12.59 12.82
CA GLY A 12 7.60 11.29 12.89
C GLY A 12 6.32 11.30 12.05
N ILE A 13 6.15 10.31 11.17
CA ILE A 13 4.95 10.16 10.35
C ILE A 13 4.09 9.05 10.96
N GLY A 14 2.96 9.43 11.56
CA GLY A 14 1.92 8.50 11.98
C GLY A 14 1.01 8.19 10.80
N ILE A 15 0.74 6.91 10.56
CA ILE A 15 -0.21 6.45 9.53
C ILE A 15 -1.29 5.67 10.28
N ASP A 16 -2.47 6.27 10.37
CA ASP A 16 -3.64 5.66 10.97
C ASP A 16 -4.64 5.30 9.86
N ILE A 17 -5.04 4.03 9.82
CA ILE A 17 -5.97 3.50 8.82
C ILE A 17 -7.25 3.11 9.55
N CYS A 18 -8.36 3.75 9.17
CA CYS A 18 -9.68 3.45 9.73
C CYS A 18 -10.58 2.90 8.61
N THR A 19 -10.84 1.60 8.65
CA THR A 19 -11.78 0.96 7.71
C THR A 19 -13.22 1.37 8.05
N ILE A 20 -13.90 1.99 7.10
CA ILE A 20 -15.31 2.43 7.27
C ILE A 20 -16.27 1.33 6.81
N ASN A 21 -15.96 0.65 5.72
CA ASN A 21 -16.76 -0.43 5.16
C ASN A 21 -15.84 -1.50 4.59
N ASP A 22 -16.02 -2.74 5.02
CA ASP A 22 -15.27 -3.90 4.52
C ASP A 22 -16.13 -4.67 3.51
N ALA A 23 -15.81 -4.48 2.23
CA ALA A 23 -16.44 -5.19 1.11
C ALA A 23 -15.45 -6.10 0.38
N GLY A 24 -14.33 -6.45 1.03
CA GLY A 24 -13.25 -7.22 0.45
C GLY A 24 -12.00 -6.39 0.16
N ASN A 25 -10.91 -7.12 -0.12
CA ASN A 25 -9.60 -6.61 -0.50
C ASN A 25 -9.05 -5.40 0.29
N LEU A 26 -9.16 -5.44 1.62
CA LEU A 26 -8.70 -4.34 2.48
C LEU A 26 -7.22 -3.98 2.32
N PHE A 27 -6.35 -4.93 1.94
CA PHE A 27 -4.92 -4.66 1.77
C PHE A 27 -4.65 -3.67 0.65
N ASP A 28 -5.31 -3.85 -0.48
CA ASP A 28 -5.13 -2.99 -1.64
C ASP A 28 -5.78 -1.63 -1.39
N ALA A 29 -7.01 -1.63 -0.87
CA ALA A 29 -7.74 -0.42 -0.51
C ALA A 29 -6.97 0.43 0.51
N ALA A 30 -6.46 -0.18 1.58
CA ALA A 30 -5.66 0.50 2.60
C ALA A 30 -4.34 1.02 2.02
N GLY A 31 -3.64 0.22 1.20
CA GLY A 31 -2.40 0.65 0.56
C GLY A 31 -2.59 1.85 -0.35
N LEU A 32 -3.61 1.83 -1.21
CA LEU A 32 -3.96 2.96 -2.08
C LEU A 32 -4.33 4.20 -1.25
N ALA A 33 -5.13 4.05 -0.20
CA ALA A 33 -5.50 5.14 0.70
C ALA A 33 -4.29 5.76 1.39
N VAL A 34 -3.34 4.95 1.87
CA VAL A 34 -2.10 5.43 2.49
C VAL A 34 -1.27 6.22 1.49
N ILE A 35 -1.08 5.73 0.27
CA ILE A 35 -0.33 6.46 -0.76
C ILE A 35 -1.00 7.79 -1.09
N ALA A 36 -2.33 7.80 -1.28
CA ALA A 36 -3.07 9.03 -1.53
C ALA A 36 -2.92 10.02 -0.38
N ALA A 37 -3.08 9.57 0.87
CA ALA A 37 -2.92 10.40 2.06
C ALA A 37 -1.50 10.95 2.20
N LEU A 38 -0.46 10.14 1.94
CA LEU A 38 0.93 10.60 2.00
C LEU A 38 1.27 11.60 0.88
N LYS A 39 0.66 11.47 -0.32
CA LYS A 39 0.80 12.46 -1.41
C LYS A 39 0.11 13.79 -1.10
N ASP A 40 -0.94 13.75 -0.27
CA ASP A 40 -1.69 14.94 0.17
C ASP A 40 -1.20 15.49 1.52
N ALA A 41 -0.31 14.78 2.23
CA ALA A 41 0.22 15.21 3.51
C ALA A 41 1.13 16.43 3.36
N HIS A 42 0.79 17.49 4.10
CA HIS A 42 1.56 18.73 4.21
C HIS A 42 2.14 18.87 5.62
N PHE A 43 3.33 19.43 5.74
CA PHE A 43 3.92 19.68 7.04
C PHE A 43 3.16 20.79 7.80
N PRO A 44 3.02 20.68 9.13
CA PRO A 44 2.58 21.80 9.94
C PRO A 44 3.66 22.88 10.01
N THR A 45 3.30 24.10 10.37
CA THR A 45 4.30 25.15 10.63
C THR A 45 5.08 24.84 11.92
N TYR A 46 6.38 25.12 11.88
CA TYR A 46 7.31 24.92 12.98
C TYR A 46 8.33 26.06 13.00
N ASP A 47 8.41 26.78 14.11
CA ASP A 47 9.27 27.97 14.26
C ASP A 47 10.65 27.66 14.88
N GLY A 48 10.91 26.39 15.22
CA GLY A 48 12.11 25.95 15.94
C GLY A 48 11.87 25.63 17.42
N VAL A 49 10.72 26.05 17.97
CA VAL A 49 10.33 25.86 19.37
C VAL A 49 8.99 25.11 19.46
N GLU A 50 7.95 25.57 18.77
CA GLU A 50 6.59 25.02 18.85
C GLU A 50 6.04 24.58 17.49
N LEU A 51 5.19 23.55 17.53
CA LEU A 51 4.45 23.04 16.37
C LEU A 51 3.04 23.63 16.35
N ASN A 52 2.65 24.24 15.23
CA ASN A 52 1.29 24.69 15.01
C ASN A 52 0.58 23.77 14.00
N TYR A 53 -0.23 22.85 14.52
CA TYR A 53 -1.00 21.90 13.70
C TYR A 53 -2.20 22.53 12.99
N LYS A 54 -2.59 23.76 13.33
CA LYS A 54 -3.72 24.46 12.69
C LYS A 54 -3.32 25.08 11.36
N GLU A 55 -2.03 25.34 11.16
CA GLU A 55 -1.49 25.91 9.94
C GLU A 55 -0.66 24.85 9.21
N ARG A 56 -0.97 24.65 7.94
CA ARG A 56 -0.23 23.75 7.05
C ARG A 56 0.63 24.58 6.11
N THR A 57 1.84 24.13 5.87
CA THR A 57 2.71 24.70 4.83
C THR A 57 2.30 24.14 3.46
N GLU A 58 2.81 24.74 2.39
CA GLU A 58 2.72 24.16 1.04
C GLU A 58 3.74 23.02 0.82
N GLU A 59 4.58 22.72 1.83
CA GLU A 59 5.59 21.67 1.73
C GLU A 59 4.95 20.30 1.96
N LYS A 60 4.94 19.49 0.90
CA LYS A 60 4.46 18.11 0.93
C LYS A 60 5.51 17.13 1.43
N LEU A 61 5.05 15.98 1.91
CA LEU A 61 5.93 14.89 2.28
C LEU A 61 6.79 14.44 1.07
N PRO A 62 8.13 14.35 1.22
CA PRO A 62 9.01 14.07 0.09
C PRO A 62 9.07 12.56 -0.21
N LEU A 63 8.05 12.06 -0.90
CA LEU A 63 7.96 10.67 -1.36
C LEU A 63 8.92 10.41 -2.53
N SER A 64 9.65 9.29 -2.49
CA SER A 64 10.57 8.88 -3.56
C SER A 64 10.02 7.78 -4.46
N LYS A 65 9.07 7.00 -3.96
CA LYS A 65 8.47 5.84 -4.61
C LYS A 65 6.99 5.76 -4.25
N ILE A 66 6.19 5.13 -5.09
CA ILE A 66 4.75 4.96 -4.90
C ILE A 66 4.43 3.46 -4.83
N PRO A 67 4.68 2.74 -3.73
CA PRO A 67 4.39 1.30 -3.70
C PRO A 67 2.89 1.03 -3.85
N ILE A 68 2.50 0.13 -4.76
CA ILE A 68 1.10 -0.27 -5.00
C ILE A 68 0.93 -1.75 -4.68
N PRO A 69 0.16 -2.11 -3.64
CA PRO A 69 -0.21 -3.49 -3.38
C PRO A 69 -1.29 -3.96 -4.36
N VAL A 70 -1.15 -5.18 -4.83
CA VAL A 70 -2.18 -5.95 -5.53
C VAL A 70 -2.30 -7.30 -4.87
N THR A 71 -3.51 -7.63 -4.43
CA THR A 71 -3.85 -8.91 -3.83
C THR A 71 -4.48 -9.81 -4.88
N VAL A 72 -3.87 -10.98 -5.03
CA VAL A 72 -4.39 -12.06 -5.86
C VAL A 72 -4.82 -13.20 -4.94
N ILE A 73 -6.00 -13.76 -5.16
CA ILE A 73 -6.47 -14.96 -4.45
C ILE A 73 -6.46 -16.16 -5.38
N LYS A 74 -6.36 -17.35 -4.80
CA LYS A 74 -6.53 -18.63 -5.46
C LYS A 74 -7.82 -19.27 -5.01
N VAL A 75 -8.68 -19.64 -5.97
CA VAL A 75 -9.90 -20.41 -5.74
C VAL A 75 -9.84 -21.63 -6.67
N GLY A 76 -9.48 -22.79 -6.12
CA GLY A 76 -9.18 -23.99 -6.89
C GLY A 76 -8.02 -23.77 -7.86
N LYS A 77 -8.34 -23.67 -9.16
CA LYS A 77 -7.36 -23.43 -10.24
C LYS A 77 -7.36 -22.01 -10.79
N HIS A 78 -8.22 -21.13 -10.25
CA HIS A 78 -8.42 -19.78 -10.73
C HIS A 78 -7.68 -18.78 -9.86
N LEU A 79 -7.07 -17.79 -10.49
CA LEU A 79 -6.46 -16.65 -9.84
C LEU A 79 -7.33 -15.42 -10.08
N ILE A 80 -7.72 -14.73 -9.01
CA ILE A 80 -8.65 -13.60 -9.06
C ILE A 80 -7.99 -12.41 -8.35
N THR A 81 -8.10 -11.23 -8.95
CA THR A 81 -7.61 -9.96 -8.38
C THR A 81 -8.78 -9.14 -7.87
N ASP A 82 -8.53 -8.30 -6.88
CA ASP A 82 -9.54 -7.44 -6.27
C ASP A 82 -10.80 -8.17 -5.77
N PRO A 83 -10.63 -9.16 -4.87
CA PRO A 83 -11.72 -10.03 -4.49
C PRO A 83 -12.75 -9.35 -3.57
N MET A 84 -14.02 -9.68 -3.78
CA MET A 84 -15.10 -9.40 -2.84
C MET A 84 -15.07 -10.38 -1.64
N ASN A 85 -15.83 -10.09 -0.59
CA ASN A 85 -15.89 -10.93 0.62
C ASN A 85 -16.24 -12.39 0.32
N GLU A 86 -17.23 -12.62 -0.55
CA GLU A 86 -17.67 -13.95 -0.95
C GLU A 86 -16.57 -14.74 -1.67
N GLU A 87 -15.73 -14.05 -2.45
CA GLU A 87 -14.58 -14.66 -3.12
C GLU A 87 -13.44 -14.96 -2.13
N LEU A 88 -13.24 -14.10 -1.13
CA LEU A 88 -12.28 -14.32 -0.05
C LEU A 88 -12.68 -15.53 0.82
N ASP A 89 -13.97 -15.70 1.12
CA ASP A 89 -14.49 -16.84 1.89
C ASP A 89 -14.25 -18.18 1.17
N CYS A 90 -14.17 -18.15 -0.15
CA CYS A 90 -13.90 -19.33 -0.99
C CYS A 90 -12.41 -19.50 -1.32
N ALA A 91 -11.53 -18.59 -0.87
CA ALA A 91 -10.13 -18.59 -1.25
C ALA A 91 -9.32 -19.64 -0.49
N ASP A 92 -8.58 -20.46 -1.24
CA ASP A 92 -7.61 -21.41 -0.68
C ASP A 92 -6.40 -20.67 -0.09
N SER A 93 -5.98 -19.60 -0.76
CA SER A 93 -4.77 -18.83 -0.47
C SER A 93 -4.83 -17.47 -1.13
N ARG A 94 -4.02 -16.54 -0.62
CA ARG A 94 -3.80 -15.23 -1.24
C ARG A 94 -2.33 -14.87 -1.27
N LEU A 95 -1.96 -14.02 -2.21
CA LEU A 95 -0.66 -13.37 -2.25
C LEU A 95 -0.88 -11.88 -2.52
N THR A 96 -0.49 -11.04 -1.57
CA THR A 96 -0.41 -9.59 -1.77
C THR A 96 1.01 -9.23 -2.19
N VAL A 97 1.14 -8.64 -3.37
CA VAL A 97 2.42 -8.25 -3.97
C VAL A 97 2.42 -6.73 -4.12
N THR A 98 3.44 -6.06 -3.61
CA THR A 98 3.56 -4.61 -3.71
C THR A 98 4.69 -4.25 -4.65
N THR A 99 4.39 -3.50 -5.71
CA THR A 99 5.35 -3.12 -6.74
C THR A 99 5.60 -1.62 -6.75
N ILE A 100 6.77 -1.21 -7.22
CA ILE A 100 7.11 0.20 -7.47
C ILE A 100 7.22 0.48 -8.98
N ALA A 101 7.39 1.75 -9.35
CA ALA A 101 7.33 2.18 -10.75
C ALA A 101 8.40 1.55 -11.67
N SER A 102 9.51 1.08 -11.10
CA SER A 102 10.55 0.33 -11.83
C SER A 102 10.16 -1.11 -12.15
N GLY A 103 9.00 -1.59 -11.68
CA GLY A 103 8.61 -3.01 -11.73
C GLY A 103 9.25 -3.86 -10.63
N GLU A 104 10.06 -3.26 -9.75
CA GLU A 104 10.63 -4.00 -8.62
C GLU A 104 9.55 -4.31 -7.57
N ILE A 105 9.62 -5.51 -7.00
CA ILE A 105 8.77 -5.94 -5.88
C ILE A 105 9.39 -5.43 -4.58
N CYS A 106 8.61 -4.72 -3.77
CA CYS A 106 9.05 -4.20 -2.48
C CYS A 106 8.45 -4.93 -1.26
N SER A 107 7.37 -5.69 -1.46
CA SER A 107 6.86 -6.62 -0.44
C SER A 107 6.06 -7.76 -1.05
N LEU A 108 6.06 -8.90 -0.35
CA LEU A 108 5.25 -10.09 -0.64
C LEU A 108 4.64 -10.59 0.67
N GLN A 109 3.35 -10.89 0.67
CA GLN A 109 2.67 -11.47 1.85
C GLN A 109 1.71 -12.57 1.42
N LYS A 110 2.04 -13.83 1.75
CA LYS A 110 1.13 -14.97 1.59
C LYS A 110 0.11 -14.97 2.73
N GLY A 111 -1.15 -15.28 2.40
CA GLY A 111 -2.22 -15.54 3.36
C GLY A 111 -3.07 -16.74 2.95
N GLY A 112 -4.06 -17.06 3.78
CA GLY A 112 -4.90 -18.26 3.64
C GLY A 112 -4.18 -19.54 4.09
N ASP A 113 -4.86 -20.67 4.01
CA ASP A 113 -4.45 -21.90 4.68
C ASP A 113 -3.65 -22.83 3.77
N MET A 114 -3.97 -22.85 2.48
CA MET A 114 -3.35 -23.79 1.53
C MET A 114 -1.95 -23.33 1.08
N ALA A 115 -1.18 -24.22 0.47
CA ALA A 115 0.10 -23.88 -0.12
C ALA A 115 -0.10 -23.31 -1.54
N LEU A 116 0.81 -22.41 -1.93
CA LEU A 116 0.96 -21.96 -3.32
C LEU A 116 2.17 -22.66 -3.93
N THR A 117 2.05 -23.11 -5.17
CA THR A 117 3.19 -23.61 -5.93
C THR A 117 4.07 -22.44 -6.40
N VAL A 118 5.32 -22.72 -6.76
CA VAL A 118 6.22 -21.68 -7.31
C VAL A 118 5.67 -21.08 -8.60
N GLU A 119 5.03 -21.91 -9.44
CA GLU A 119 4.37 -21.47 -10.67
C GLU A 119 3.19 -20.54 -10.38
N GLU A 120 2.35 -20.89 -9.39
CA GLU A 120 1.23 -20.03 -8.96
C GLU A 120 1.72 -18.70 -8.43
N ILE A 121 2.79 -18.68 -7.62
CA ILE A 121 3.40 -17.44 -7.13
C ILE A 121 3.90 -16.60 -8.32
N GLY A 122 4.56 -17.21 -9.30
CA GLY A 122 4.98 -16.51 -10.52
C GLY A 122 3.82 -15.85 -11.26
N ASN A 123 2.75 -16.60 -11.52
CA ASN A 123 1.56 -16.10 -12.19
C ASN A 123 0.87 -14.98 -11.40
N MET A 124 0.81 -15.09 -10.06
CA MET A 124 0.24 -14.05 -9.19
C MET A 124 1.09 -12.77 -9.19
N VAL A 125 2.42 -12.91 -9.23
CA VAL A 125 3.35 -11.78 -9.37
C VAL A 125 3.18 -11.08 -10.72
N ASP A 126 3.05 -11.83 -11.81
CA ASP A 126 2.82 -11.26 -13.15
C ASP A 126 1.51 -10.45 -13.22
N LEU A 127 0.44 -10.97 -12.61
CA LEU A 127 -0.83 -10.24 -12.47
C LEU A 127 -0.66 -8.97 -11.65
N ALA A 128 0.04 -9.04 -10.52
CA ALA A 128 0.28 -7.89 -9.66
C ALA A 128 1.16 -6.81 -10.30
N LEU A 129 2.16 -7.20 -11.12
CA LEU A 129 2.96 -6.25 -11.90
C LEU A 129 2.09 -5.48 -12.88
N LYS A 130 1.25 -6.20 -13.64
CA LYS A 130 0.32 -5.60 -14.60
C LYS A 130 -0.66 -4.63 -13.93
N TYR A 131 -1.43 -5.10 -12.95
CA TYR A 131 -2.45 -4.26 -12.31
C TYR A 131 -1.84 -3.18 -11.41
N GLY A 132 -0.66 -3.42 -10.83
CA GLY A 132 0.06 -2.43 -10.06
C GLY A 132 0.54 -1.24 -10.91
N GLU A 133 0.85 -1.45 -12.19
CA GLU A 133 1.11 -0.37 -13.15
C GLU A 133 -0.17 0.40 -13.49
N GLU A 134 -1.26 -0.31 -13.81
CA GLU A 134 -2.54 0.29 -14.15
C GLU A 134 -3.09 1.18 -13.02
N LEU A 135 -3.06 0.69 -11.78
CA LEU A 135 -3.53 1.43 -10.60
C LEU A 135 -2.68 2.68 -10.32
N ARG A 136 -1.36 2.56 -10.47
CA ARG A 136 -0.42 3.68 -10.25
C ARG A 136 -0.69 4.86 -11.19
N ASN A 137 -1.10 4.59 -12.43
CA ASN A 137 -1.41 5.63 -13.41
C ASN A 137 -2.71 6.38 -13.12
N LYS A 138 -3.56 5.84 -12.22
CA LYS A 138 -4.83 6.45 -11.80
C LYS A 138 -4.72 7.24 -10.50
N LEU A 139 -3.54 7.27 -9.87
CA LEU A 139 -3.28 7.73 -8.51
C LEU A 139 -2.37 8.96 -8.49
#